data_AF-Q0CLQ8-F1
#
_entry.id   AF-Q0CLQ8-F1
#
_cell.length_a   1.000
_cell.length_b   1.000
_cell.length_c   1.000
_cell.angle_alpha   90.00
_cell.angle_beta   90.00
_cell.angle_gamma   90.00
#
_symmetry.space_group_name_H-M   'P 1'
#
loop_
_entity.id
_entity.type
_entity.pdbx_description
1 polymer ?
#
loop_
_entity_poly.entity_id
_entity_poly.type
_entity_poly.pdbx_seq_one_letter_code
_entity_poly.pdbx_strand_id
1 'polypeptide(L)'
;MSRLLRLDSRVTYEPLATEHTFKTQLDRQTRIRLFWSCYILDMLMASGVESFTNTKMTPTVPLPCCGQDFTLGTPYDYQLLTSQECDFPDDQAGRIGVEVCFLRLIYLRSYILRYTAYNLPSRIRRNMLTDRRLIRKTNSGTDLWLEQSDFYRPIRGLQQWIATLPEHLKFTELNSYIQRDQQQLSAFYAIHLLYHQTFCDLYRVVLPGYRFPIKEALKDAPRTFILECQHECLEHAEAISTILKRAIQHGPEALDDPISGVCLYESTKIQVIIGRSCSAGLPIEDWDRILGNVVTNLKGVDQCCTHLGWGILLVSKLRYLVC
;
A
#
# COMPACT_ATOMS: atom_id res chain seq x y z
N MET A 1 -6.75 -16.76 12.67
CA MET A 1 -6.76 -16.28 14.07
C MET A 1 -7.87 -15.27 14.37
N SER A 2 -8.10 -14.23 13.55
CA SER A 2 -9.14 -13.22 13.82
C SER A 2 -10.57 -13.77 13.99
N ARG A 3 -11.01 -14.69 13.12
CA ARG A 3 -12.32 -15.38 13.25
C ARG A 3 -12.41 -16.28 14.48
N LEU A 4 -11.30 -16.93 14.86
CA LEU A 4 -11.23 -17.78 16.05
C LEU A 4 -11.46 -16.95 17.32
N LEU A 5 -10.91 -15.73 17.34
CA LEU A 5 -11.07 -14.77 18.43
C LEU A 5 -12.37 -13.94 18.33
N ARG A 6 -13.24 -14.23 17.35
CA ARG A 6 -14.49 -13.50 17.06
C ARG A 6 -14.30 -11.98 16.92
N LEU A 7 -13.14 -11.56 16.41
CA LEU A 7 -12.80 -10.15 16.22
C LEU A 7 -13.50 -9.52 15.00
N ASP A 8 -14.16 -10.32 14.18
CA ASP A 8 -14.91 -9.90 12.99
C ASP A 8 -16.40 -9.59 13.29
N SER A 9 -16.88 -9.91 14.50
CA SER A 9 -18.26 -9.66 14.91
C SER A 9 -18.48 -8.21 15.35
N ARG A 10 -19.50 -7.54 14.80
CA ARG A 10 -19.91 -6.18 15.22
C ARG A 10 -20.30 -6.11 16.70
N VAL A 11 -20.91 -7.18 17.22
CA VAL A 11 -21.37 -7.28 18.61
C VAL A 11 -20.22 -7.12 19.61
N THR A 12 -19.00 -7.50 19.21
CA THR A 12 -17.79 -7.34 20.04
C THR A 12 -17.44 -5.86 20.29
N TYR A 13 -18.02 -4.95 19.52
CA TYR A 13 -17.71 -3.53 19.52
C TYR A 13 -18.95 -2.66 19.77
N GLU A 14 -20.08 -3.15 20.26
CA GLU A 14 -21.18 -2.27 20.66
C GLU A 14 -20.95 -1.77 22.09
N PRO A 15 -21.17 -0.47 22.38
CA PRO A 15 -21.07 0.03 23.74
C PRO A 15 -22.18 -0.60 24.60
N LEU A 16 -21.81 -1.31 25.65
CA LEU A 16 -22.75 -1.68 26.71
C LEU A 16 -23.20 -0.38 27.38
N ALA A 17 -24.52 -0.15 27.46
CA ALA A 17 -25.16 1.12 27.84
C ALA A 17 -24.79 1.69 29.24
N THR A 18 -23.92 1.03 29.99
CA THR A 18 -23.59 1.35 31.39
C THR A 18 -22.09 1.36 31.71
N GLU A 19 -21.17 1.15 30.76
CA GLU A 19 -19.73 1.10 31.05
C GLU A 19 -18.88 1.97 30.11
N HIS A 20 -18.89 3.29 30.36
CA HIS A 20 -17.93 4.24 29.76
C HIS A 20 -16.63 4.34 30.57
N THR A 21 -16.14 3.22 31.09
CA THR A 21 -14.89 3.21 31.85
C THR A 21 -13.70 3.27 30.87
N PHE A 22 -12.65 4.04 31.20
CA PHE A 22 -11.40 4.10 30.43
C PHE A 22 -10.88 2.70 30.04
N LYS A 23 -10.95 1.74 30.98
CA LYS A 23 -10.57 0.34 30.75
C LYS A 23 -11.37 -0.34 29.64
N THR A 24 -12.68 -0.16 29.63
CA THR A 24 -13.58 -0.73 28.62
C THR A 24 -13.27 -0.14 27.22
N GLN A 25 -12.95 1.15 27.15
CA GLN A 25 -12.56 1.80 25.90
C GLN A 25 -11.19 1.31 25.38
N LEU A 26 -10.22 1.17 26.28
CA LEU A 26 -8.89 0.66 25.94
C LEU A 26 -8.95 -0.79 25.45
N ASP A 27 -9.70 -1.66 26.14
CA ASP A 27 -9.88 -3.06 25.74
C ASP A 27 -10.55 -3.17 24.36
N ARG A 28 -11.53 -2.31 24.09
CA ARG A 28 -12.21 -2.25 22.79
C ARG A 28 -11.27 -1.81 21.68
N GLN A 29 -10.53 -0.72 21.87
CA GLN A 29 -9.56 -0.24 20.88
C GLN A 29 -8.42 -1.24 20.66
N THR A 30 -7.99 -1.95 21.69
CA THR A 30 -6.99 -3.02 21.58
C THR A 30 -7.47 -4.14 20.65
N ARG A 31 -8.74 -4.57 20.79
CA ARG A 31 -9.35 -5.57 19.89
C ARG A 31 -9.48 -5.09 18.46
N ILE A 32 -9.89 -3.82 18.27
CA ILE A 32 -9.98 -3.18 16.95
C ILE A 32 -8.60 -3.17 16.28
N ARG A 33 -7.57 -2.67 16.97
CA ARG A 33 -6.19 -2.62 16.45
C ARG A 33 -5.68 -4.03 16.14
N LEU A 34 -5.91 -5.01 17.01
CA LEU A 34 -5.52 -6.40 16.78
C LEU A 34 -6.19 -7.00 15.52
N PHE A 35 -7.48 -6.73 15.30
CA PHE A 35 -8.17 -7.14 14.08
C PHE A 35 -7.50 -6.53 12.85
N TRP A 36 -7.22 -5.22 12.87
CA TRP A 36 -6.62 -4.52 11.75
C TRP A 36 -5.18 -4.94 11.49
N SER A 37 -4.39 -5.26 12.50
CA SER A 37 -3.06 -5.87 12.32
C SER A 37 -3.16 -7.22 11.60
N CYS A 38 -4.12 -8.07 12.00
CA CYS A 38 -4.37 -9.33 11.29
C CYS A 38 -4.80 -9.10 9.84
N TYR A 39 -5.68 -8.12 9.61
CA TYR A 39 -6.13 -7.74 8.27
C TYR A 39 -4.98 -7.26 7.38
N ILE A 40 -4.11 -6.38 7.91
CA ILE A 40 -2.93 -5.87 7.19
C ILE A 40 -2.03 -7.03 6.78
N LEU A 41 -1.70 -7.93 7.72
CA LEU A 41 -0.86 -9.10 7.43
C LEU A 41 -1.52 -10.02 6.38
N ASP A 42 -2.82 -10.30 6.49
CA ASP A 42 -3.56 -11.12 5.53
C ASP A 42 -3.52 -10.50 4.12
N MET A 43 -3.70 -9.18 4.01
CA MET A 43 -3.65 -8.48 2.72
C MET A 43 -2.25 -8.38 2.13
N LEU A 44 -1.23 -8.16 2.96
CA LEU A 44 0.17 -8.13 2.53
C LEU A 44 0.62 -9.50 2.01
N MET A 45 0.22 -10.58 2.68
CA MET A 45 0.62 -11.94 2.32
C MET A 45 -0.15 -12.51 1.13
N ALA A 46 -1.39 -12.08 0.91
CA ALA A 46 -2.21 -12.62 -0.15
C ALA A 46 -1.77 -12.21 -1.57
N SER A 47 -0.97 -11.14 -1.71
CA SER A 47 -0.46 -10.64 -3.00
C SER A 47 -1.55 -10.48 -4.08
N GLY A 48 -2.76 -10.13 -3.68
CA GLY A 48 -3.90 -9.96 -4.58
C GLY A 48 -4.66 -11.24 -4.93
N VAL A 49 -4.37 -12.38 -4.31
CA VAL A 49 -5.06 -13.65 -4.54
C VAL A 49 -6.14 -13.88 -3.47
N GLU A 50 -7.43 -13.87 -3.85
CA GLU A 50 -8.58 -14.01 -2.94
C GLU A 50 -8.55 -15.33 -2.16
N SER A 51 -8.13 -16.45 -2.77
CA SER A 51 -8.02 -17.74 -2.08
C SER A 51 -6.99 -17.74 -0.95
N PHE A 52 -6.07 -16.76 -0.93
CA PHE A 52 -5.10 -16.58 0.14
C PHE A 52 -5.55 -15.54 1.18
N THR A 53 -6.70 -14.88 0.96
CA THR A 53 -7.29 -13.95 1.94
C THR A 53 -8.33 -14.63 2.81
N ASN A 54 -8.20 -14.44 4.11
CA ASN A 54 -9.18 -14.90 5.10
C ASN A 54 -10.17 -13.79 5.48
N THR A 55 -9.88 -12.55 5.12
CA THR A 55 -10.71 -11.38 5.45
C THR A 55 -11.33 -10.74 4.22
N LYS A 56 -12.55 -10.20 4.38
CA LYS A 56 -13.20 -9.39 3.34
C LYS A 56 -12.41 -8.09 3.16
N MET A 57 -12.36 -7.56 1.94
CA MET A 57 -11.70 -6.27 1.66
C MET A 57 -12.26 -5.09 2.46
N THR A 58 -13.57 -5.10 2.73
CA THR A 58 -14.23 -4.10 3.57
C THR A 58 -14.92 -4.81 4.73
N PRO A 59 -14.16 -5.17 5.78
CA PRO A 59 -14.74 -5.78 6.96
C PRO A 59 -15.63 -4.78 7.69
N THR A 60 -16.61 -5.29 8.43
CA THR A 60 -17.57 -4.48 9.18
C THR A 60 -17.06 -4.08 10.57
N VAL A 61 -15.73 -3.91 10.70
CA VAL A 61 -15.04 -3.56 11.95
C VAL A 61 -14.71 -2.05 11.92
N PRO A 62 -14.92 -1.31 13.03
CA PRO A 62 -14.54 0.10 13.12
C PRO A 62 -13.06 0.36 12.85
N LEU A 63 -12.74 1.47 12.21
CA LEU A 63 -11.37 1.96 12.07
C LEU A 63 -10.76 2.28 13.46
N PRO A 64 -9.44 2.08 13.62
CA PRO A 64 -8.76 2.44 14.85
C PRO A 64 -8.74 3.97 15.00
N CYS A 65 -8.80 4.46 16.24
CA CYS A 65 -8.48 5.86 16.54
C CYS A 65 -6.98 6.15 16.33
N CYS A 66 -6.57 7.42 16.35
CA CYS A 66 -5.15 7.78 16.34
C CYS A 66 -4.44 7.33 17.64
N GLY A 67 -3.11 7.23 17.61
CA GLY A 67 -2.30 6.81 18.76
C GLY A 67 -2.48 7.68 20.01
N GLN A 68 -2.69 8.99 19.84
CA GLN A 68 -2.94 9.91 20.95
C GLN A 68 -4.27 9.60 21.65
N ASP A 69 -5.36 9.45 20.89
CA ASP A 69 -6.67 9.09 21.41
C ASP A 69 -6.67 7.71 22.08
N PHE A 70 -5.91 6.76 21.52
CA PHE A 70 -5.72 5.45 22.14
C PHE A 70 -5.06 5.53 23.52
N THR A 71 -4.00 6.34 23.63
CA THR A 71 -3.22 6.50 24.87
C THR A 71 -4.04 7.21 25.95
N LEU A 72 -4.82 8.21 25.56
CA LEU A 72 -5.68 8.99 26.45
C LEU A 72 -7.03 8.32 26.73
N GLY A 73 -7.33 7.20 26.06
CA GLY A 73 -8.60 6.48 26.19
C GLY A 73 -9.81 7.34 25.85
N THR A 74 -9.65 8.28 24.92
CA THR A 74 -10.71 9.21 24.55
C THR A 74 -11.82 8.48 23.80
N PRO A 75 -13.08 8.90 23.98
CA PRO A 75 -14.16 8.46 23.11
C PRO A 75 -13.86 8.86 21.65
N TYR A 76 -14.08 7.92 20.73
CA TYR A 76 -13.81 8.07 19.31
C TYR A 76 -15.02 7.62 18.51
N ASP A 77 -15.42 8.43 17.54
CA ASP A 77 -16.52 8.11 16.64
C ASP A 77 -16.08 7.10 15.58
N TYR A 78 -16.76 5.97 15.59
CA TYR A 78 -16.36 4.79 14.84
C TYR A 78 -16.75 4.93 13.37
N GLN A 79 -15.77 5.26 12.53
CA GLN A 79 -15.89 5.18 11.09
C GLN A 79 -15.56 3.76 10.60
N LEU A 80 -16.10 3.37 9.44
CA LEU A 80 -15.82 2.07 8.81
C LEU A 80 -14.94 2.26 7.58
N LEU A 81 -14.15 1.24 7.25
CA LEU A 81 -13.46 1.21 5.97
C LEU A 81 -14.48 1.05 4.83
N THR A 82 -14.58 2.05 3.97
CA THR A 82 -15.52 2.06 2.85
C THR A 82 -14.86 1.60 1.55
N SER A 83 -15.66 1.08 0.62
CA SER A 83 -15.21 0.64 -0.70
C SER A 83 -15.20 1.75 -1.76
N GLN A 84 -15.58 2.96 -1.36
CA GLN A 84 -15.54 4.14 -2.21
C GLN A 84 -14.13 4.70 -2.13
N GLU A 85 -13.35 4.69 -3.22
CA GLU A 85 -11.95 5.15 -3.19
C GLU A 85 -11.81 6.64 -2.83
N CYS A 86 -12.87 7.40 -3.09
CA CYS A 86 -12.94 8.84 -2.86
C CYS A 86 -13.57 9.24 -1.51
N ASP A 87 -13.92 8.26 -0.68
CA ASP A 87 -14.52 8.51 0.62
C ASP A 87 -13.42 8.50 1.67
N PHE A 88 -12.70 9.62 1.72
CA PHE A 88 -11.72 9.91 2.75
C PHE A 88 -12.44 10.61 3.90
N PRO A 89 -12.26 10.17 5.15
CA PRO A 89 -12.81 10.90 6.26
C PRO A 89 -12.28 12.33 6.26
N ASP A 90 -13.17 13.28 6.48
CA ASP A 90 -12.77 14.67 6.64
C ASP A 90 -12.06 14.83 7.99
N ASP A 91 -10.84 15.35 7.98
CA ASP A 91 -10.02 15.54 9.19
C ASP A 91 -10.34 16.87 9.90
N GLN A 92 -11.60 17.29 9.92
CA GLN A 92 -11.99 18.55 10.57
C GLN A 92 -11.56 18.61 12.05
N ALA A 93 -11.45 17.44 12.69
CA ALA A 93 -11.09 17.31 14.09
C ALA A 93 -9.58 17.09 14.34
N GLY A 94 -8.76 16.92 13.29
CA GLY A 94 -7.33 16.60 13.45
C GLY A 94 -7.06 15.23 14.11
N ARG A 95 -7.98 14.28 13.92
CA ARG A 95 -7.97 12.96 14.61
C ARG A 95 -7.58 11.82 13.69
N ILE A 96 -7.37 12.08 12.40
CA ILE A 96 -6.87 11.06 11.46
C ILE A 96 -5.39 10.82 11.73
N GLY A 97 -5.08 9.65 12.29
CA GLY A 97 -3.71 9.18 12.50
C GLY A 97 -3.14 8.40 11.31
N VAL A 98 -1.86 8.04 11.44
CA VAL A 98 -1.16 7.16 10.50
C VAL A 98 -1.87 5.82 10.29
N GLU A 99 -2.59 5.32 11.30
CA GLU A 99 -3.25 4.01 11.25
C GLU A 99 -4.35 3.95 10.19
N VAL A 100 -5.21 4.96 10.14
CA VAL A 100 -6.30 5.06 9.14
C VAL A 100 -5.72 5.28 7.75
N CYS A 101 -4.71 6.16 7.64
CA CYS A 101 -4.01 6.42 6.39
C CYS A 101 -3.38 5.15 5.80
N PHE A 102 -2.70 4.38 6.64
CA PHE A 102 -2.07 3.12 6.26
C PHE A 102 -3.10 2.08 5.82
N LEU A 103 -4.18 1.88 6.60
CA LEU A 103 -5.25 0.95 6.25
C LEU A 103 -5.89 1.28 4.90
N ARG A 104 -6.05 2.57 4.61
CA ARG A 104 -6.60 3.00 3.34
C ARG A 104 -5.69 2.70 2.16
N LEU A 105 -4.38 2.90 2.31
CA LEU A 105 -3.41 2.50 1.29
C LEU A 105 -3.37 0.97 1.11
N ILE A 106 -3.44 0.18 2.19
CA ILE A 106 -3.53 -1.28 2.10
C ILE A 106 -4.79 -1.71 1.32
N TYR A 107 -5.92 -1.04 1.54
CA TYR A 107 -7.14 -1.28 0.76
C TYR A 107 -6.94 -1.00 -0.73
N LEU A 108 -6.41 0.18 -1.10
CA LEU A 108 -6.17 0.58 -2.49
C LEU A 108 -5.18 -0.36 -3.17
N ARG A 109 -4.09 -0.72 -2.50
CA ARG A 109 -3.12 -1.71 -2.98
C ARG A 109 -3.74 -3.08 -3.17
N SER A 110 -4.55 -3.55 -2.22
CA SER A 110 -5.24 -4.83 -2.32
C SER A 110 -6.21 -4.84 -3.51
N TYR A 111 -6.88 -3.72 -3.78
CA TYR A 111 -7.72 -3.54 -4.96
C TYR A 111 -6.88 -3.68 -6.24
N ILE A 112 -5.77 -2.96 -6.36
CA ILE A 112 -4.86 -3.02 -7.52
C ILE A 112 -4.31 -4.43 -7.75
N LEU A 113 -3.81 -5.08 -6.70
CA LEU A 113 -3.23 -6.43 -6.83
C LEU A 113 -4.30 -7.44 -7.27
N ARG A 114 -5.53 -7.36 -6.74
CA ARG A 114 -6.65 -8.19 -7.22
C ARG A 114 -7.02 -7.85 -8.66
N TYR A 115 -7.11 -6.57 -9.00
CA TYR A 115 -7.47 -6.10 -10.34
C TYR A 115 -6.48 -6.58 -11.40
N THR A 116 -5.17 -6.51 -11.10
CA THR A 116 -4.09 -6.93 -12.00
C THR A 116 -3.92 -8.45 -12.06
N ALA A 117 -4.22 -9.17 -10.97
CA ALA A 117 -4.16 -10.63 -10.90
C ALA A 117 -5.38 -11.34 -11.51
N TYR A 118 -6.58 -10.74 -11.49
CA TYR A 118 -7.83 -11.44 -11.83
C TYR A 118 -8.53 -11.01 -13.13
N ASN A 119 -7.91 -10.17 -13.95
CA ASN A 119 -8.42 -9.84 -15.29
C ASN A 119 -8.18 -10.99 -16.29
N LEU A 120 -8.79 -12.15 -16.03
CA LEU A 120 -8.89 -13.26 -16.98
C LEU A 120 -10.17 -13.17 -17.84
N PRO A 121 -10.14 -13.74 -19.06
CA PRO A 121 -11.32 -13.96 -19.89
C PRO A 121 -12.43 -14.73 -19.13
N SER A 122 -13.68 -14.40 -19.44
CA SER A 122 -14.92 -14.81 -18.73
C SER A 122 -15.14 -16.32 -18.48
N ARG A 123 -14.34 -17.21 -19.10
CA ARG A 123 -14.44 -18.67 -18.93
C ARG A 123 -13.81 -19.18 -17.63
N ILE A 124 -12.78 -18.50 -17.10
CA ILE A 124 -12.10 -18.88 -15.84
C ILE A 124 -12.67 -18.09 -14.63
N ARG A 125 -13.33 -16.96 -14.92
CA ARG A 125 -13.95 -16.02 -13.96
C ARG A 125 -15.02 -16.62 -13.05
N ARG A 126 -15.69 -17.71 -13.47
CA ARG A 126 -16.88 -18.27 -12.77
C ARG A 126 -16.56 -19.13 -11.55
N ASN A 127 -15.32 -19.60 -11.38
CA ASN A 127 -15.00 -20.58 -10.33
C ASN A 127 -14.08 -20.05 -9.22
N MET A 128 -13.62 -18.79 -9.26
CA MET A 128 -12.53 -18.31 -8.38
C MET A 128 -12.76 -16.99 -7.64
N LEU A 129 -13.83 -16.24 -7.95
CA LEU A 129 -14.13 -14.97 -7.28
C LEU A 129 -15.47 -15.10 -6.56
N THR A 130 -15.47 -14.97 -5.22
CA THR A 130 -16.70 -15.01 -4.41
C THR A 130 -17.35 -13.63 -4.33
N ASP A 131 -16.56 -12.56 -4.49
CA ASP A 131 -17.06 -11.19 -4.49
C ASP A 131 -17.66 -10.79 -5.86
N ARG A 132 -18.97 -11.06 -6.01
CA ARG A 132 -19.78 -10.67 -7.18
C ARG A 132 -19.69 -9.19 -7.57
N ARG A 133 -19.21 -8.28 -6.71
CA ARG A 133 -19.15 -6.84 -7.00
C ARG A 133 -17.98 -6.44 -7.89
N LEU A 134 -16.82 -7.10 -7.76
CA LEU A 134 -15.68 -6.92 -8.69
C LEU A 134 -15.98 -7.55 -10.06
N ILE A 135 -16.73 -8.66 -10.07
CA ILE A 135 -17.17 -9.37 -11.28
C ILE A 135 -18.20 -8.56 -12.07
N ARG A 136 -19.06 -7.78 -11.40
CA ARG A 136 -20.16 -7.03 -12.07
C ARG A 136 -19.72 -5.67 -12.64
N LYS A 137 -18.66 -5.04 -12.11
CA LYS A 137 -18.17 -3.71 -12.58
C LYS A 137 -17.17 -3.79 -13.74
N THR A 138 -16.36 -4.84 -13.79
CA THR A 138 -15.45 -5.13 -14.93
C THR A 138 -16.18 -5.58 -16.21
N ASN A 139 -17.52 -5.61 -16.19
CA ASN A 139 -18.36 -5.86 -17.38
C ASN A 139 -18.59 -4.60 -18.24
N SER A 140 -18.06 -3.44 -17.84
CA SER A 140 -17.95 -2.33 -18.77
C SER A 140 -16.77 -2.63 -19.67
N GLY A 141 -17.03 -2.97 -20.94
CA GLY A 141 -16.01 -3.19 -21.98
C GLY A 141 -15.27 -1.91 -22.37
N THR A 142 -14.92 -1.11 -21.37
CA THR A 142 -14.20 0.14 -21.49
C THR A 142 -12.72 -0.20 -21.49
N ASP A 143 -12.02 0.22 -22.53
CA ASP A 143 -10.59 0.00 -22.64
C ASP A 143 -9.83 0.60 -21.45
N LEU A 144 -8.72 -0.04 -21.06
CA LEU A 144 -7.99 0.28 -19.83
C LEU A 144 -7.45 1.72 -19.85
N TRP A 145 -7.10 2.22 -21.02
CA TRP A 145 -6.53 3.55 -21.25
C TRP A 145 -7.56 4.68 -21.28
N LEU A 146 -8.85 4.40 -21.04
CA LEU A 146 -9.87 5.42 -20.90
C LEU A 146 -10.01 5.82 -19.43
N GLU A 147 -10.08 7.12 -19.14
CA GLU A 147 -10.15 7.66 -17.77
C GLU A 147 -11.34 7.14 -16.94
N GLN A 148 -12.41 6.72 -17.60
CA GLN A 148 -13.61 6.17 -16.96
C GLN A 148 -13.45 4.69 -16.59
N SER A 149 -12.36 4.04 -17.02
CA SER A 149 -12.12 2.62 -16.76
C SER A 149 -11.82 2.36 -15.28
N ASP A 150 -11.95 1.09 -14.88
CA ASP A 150 -11.59 0.64 -13.54
C ASP A 150 -10.08 0.79 -13.25
N PHE A 151 -9.23 0.97 -14.27
CA PHE A 151 -7.79 1.23 -14.13
C PHE A 151 -7.52 2.56 -13.42
N TYR A 152 -8.30 3.60 -13.74
CA TYR A 152 -8.15 4.95 -13.15
C TYR A 152 -8.85 5.11 -11.81
N ARG A 153 -9.65 4.12 -11.39
CA ARG A 153 -10.36 4.13 -10.12
C ARG A 153 -9.43 4.22 -8.90
N PRO A 154 -8.40 3.35 -8.75
CA PRO A 154 -7.44 3.48 -7.67
C PRO A 154 -6.52 4.71 -7.84
N ILE A 155 -6.26 5.18 -9.07
CA ILE A 155 -5.48 6.41 -9.32
C ILE A 155 -6.16 7.60 -8.65
N ARG A 156 -7.47 7.80 -8.90
CA ARG A 156 -8.25 8.86 -8.25
C ARG A 156 -8.25 8.72 -6.73
N GLY A 157 -8.35 7.49 -6.23
CA GLY A 157 -8.26 7.21 -4.80
C GLY A 157 -6.94 7.64 -4.16
N LEU A 158 -5.82 7.37 -4.83
CA LEU A 158 -4.49 7.77 -4.37
C LEU A 158 -4.30 9.29 -4.50
N GLN A 159 -4.72 9.89 -5.60
CA GLN A 159 -4.64 11.35 -5.79
C GLN A 159 -5.45 12.09 -4.73
N GLN A 160 -6.63 11.58 -4.39
CA GLN A 160 -7.42 12.15 -3.30
C GLN A 160 -6.76 11.91 -1.94
N TRP A 161 -6.25 10.70 -1.68
CA TRP A 161 -5.53 10.37 -0.44
C TRP A 161 -4.44 11.40 -0.12
N ILE A 162 -3.61 11.75 -1.10
CA ILE A 162 -2.53 12.72 -0.89
C ILE A 162 -3.05 14.15 -0.76
N ALA A 163 -4.11 14.50 -1.51
CA ALA A 163 -4.71 15.83 -1.47
C ALA A 163 -5.42 16.12 -0.14
N THR A 164 -5.99 15.09 0.50
CA THR A 164 -6.69 15.20 1.79
C THR A 164 -5.83 14.78 2.98
N LEU A 165 -4.52 14.60 2.79
CA LEU A 165 -3.64 14.17 3.86
C LEU A 165 -3.52 15.27 4.94
N PRO A 166 -3.74 14.95 6.24
CA PRO A 166 -3.59 15.92 7.33
C PRO A 166 -2.23 16.61 7.35
N GLU A 167 -2.19 17.88 7.77
CA GLU A 167 -0.96 18.68 7.76
C GLU A 167 0.19 18.02 8.54
N HIS A 168 -0.12 17.42 9.69
CA HIS A 168 0.84 16.73 10.55
C HIS A 168 1.36 15.39 9.98
N LEU A 169 0.75 14.90 8.88
CA LEU A 169 1.15 13.68 8.17
C LEU A 169 1.77 13.94 6.79
N LYS A 170 1.82 15.21 6.33
CA LYS A 170 2.52 15.56 5.09
C LYS A 170 4.01 15.24 5.17
N PHE A 171 4.61 14.80 4.07
CA PHE A 171 6.02 14.41 4.05
C PHE A 171 6.95 15.64 4.08
N THR A 172 7.30 16.08 5.30
CA THR A 172 8.20 17.20 5.55
C THR A 172 9.22 16.81 6.62
N GLU A 173 10.38 17.47 6.62
CA GLU A 173 11.42 17.26 7.66
C GLU A 173 10.86 17.52 9.06
N LEU A 174 10.08 18.59 9.23
CA LEU A 174 9.45 18.93 10.50
C LEU A 174 8.54 17.79 10.98
N ASN A 175 7.70 17.26 10.10
CA ASN A 175 6.83 16.14 10.47
C ASN A 175 7.63 14.87 10.76
N SER A 176 8.75 14.59 10.08
CA SER A 176 9.64 13.48 10.46
C SER A 176 10.10 13.61 11.92
N TYR A 177 10.52 14.80 12.38
CA TYR A 177 10.89 14.99 13.78
C TYR A 177 9.71 14.84 14.75
N ILE A 178 8.55 15.39 14.41
CA ILE A 178 7.33 15.27 15.24
C ILE A 178 6.92 13.80 15.39
N GLN A 179 6.90 13.06 14.29
CA GLN A 179 6.51 11.64 14.29
C GLN A 179 7.53 10.76 15.00
N ARG A 180 8.82 11.16 15.01
CA ARG A 180 9.84 10.52 15.84
C ARG A 180 9.56 10.68 17.33
N ASP A 181 9.26 11.88 17.78
CA ASP A 181 8.91 12.15 19.18
C ASP A 181 7.67 11.34 19.61
N GLN A 182 6.69 11.22 18.70
CA GLN A 182 5.48 10.43 18.90
C GLN A 182 5.66 8.90 18.78
N GLN A 183 6.88 8.41 18.55
CA GLN A 183 7.17 6.98 18.32
C GLN A 183 6.37 6.37 17.15
N GLN A 184 6.13 7.17 16.11
CA GLN A 184 5.41 6.78 14.89
C GLN A 184 6.26 6.96 13.62
N LEU A 185 7.57 7.19 13.76
CA LEU A 185 8.45 7.49 12.62
C LEU A 185 8.39 6.42 11.52
N SER A 186 8.55 5.15 11.90
CA SER A 186 8.47 4.02 10.97
C SER A 186 7.14 4.01 10.21
N ALA A 187 6.02 4.13 10.93
CA ALA A 187 4.68 4.15 10.34
C ALA A 187 4.47 5.36 9.40
N PHE A 188 5.02 6.52 9.76
CA PHE A 188 4.99 7.73 8.94
C PHE A 188 5.74 7.54 7.61
N TYR A 189 6.96 6.99 7.64
CA TYR A 189 7.68 6.68 6.40
C TYR A 189 6.96 5.59 5.59
N ALA A 190 6.42 4.58 6.25
CA ALA A 190 5.72 3.46 5.62
C ALA A 190 4.49 3.91 4.82
N ILE A 191 3.70 4.90 5.27
CA ILE A 191 2.57 5.41 4.48
C ILE A 191 3.02 6.08 3.17
N HIS A 192 4.12 6.85 3.21
CA HIS A 192 4.64 7.53 2.01
C HIS A 192 5.28 6.53 1.04
N LEU A 193 6.03 5.56 1.55
CA LEU A 193 6.56 4.45 0.74
C LEU A 193 5.45 3.61 0.11
N LEU A 194 4.43 3.27 0.88
CA LEU A 194 3.30 2.47 0.42
C LEU A 194 2.45 3.22 -0.62
N TYR A 195 2.30 4.54 -0.49
CA TYR A 195 1.64 5.38 -1.48
C TYR A 195 2.28 5.23 -2.86
N HIS A 196 3.59 5.48 -2.97
CA HIS A 196 4.31 5.32 -4.24
C HIS A 196 4.37 3.86 -4.70
N GLN A 197 4.53 2.90 -3.78
CA GLN A 197 4.50 1.48 -4.13
C GLN A 197 3.16 1.06 -4.72
N THR A 198 2.06 1.65 -4.29
CA THR A 198 0.73 1.33 -4.81
C THR A 198 0.59 1.77 -6.28
N PHE A 199 1.14 2.93 -6.65
CA PHE A 199 1.24 3.33 -8.06
C PHE A 199 2.16 2.40 -8.85
N CYS A 200 3.33 2.06 -8.31
CA CYS A 200 4.23 1.08 -8.92
C CYS A 200 3.52 -0.25 -9.19
N ASP A 201 2.73 -0.75 -8.23
CA ASP A 201 1.98 -2.00 -8.37
C ASP A 201 0.96 -1.95 -9.52
N LEU A 202 0.38 -0.79 -9.80
CA LEU A 202 -0.57 -0.56 -10.89
C LEU A 202 0.14 -0.44 -12.24
N TYR A 203 1.16 0.42 -12.35
CA TYR A 203 1.79 0.74 -13.64
C TYR A 203 2.77 -0.33 -14.11
N ARG A 204 3.41 -1.09 -13.20
CA ARG A 204 4.39 -2.12 -13.58
C ARG A 204 3.83 -3.24 -14.48
N VAL A 205 2.51 -3.31 -14.64
CA VAL A 205 1.84 -4.25 -15.55
C VAL A 205 2.30 -4.11 -17.00
N VAL A 206 2.74 -2.92 -17.42
CA VAL A 206 3.24 -2.69 -18.79
C VAL A 206 4.72 -3.06 -18.95
N LEU A 207 5.44 -3.24 -17.85
CA LEU A 207 6.88 -3.44 -17.89
C LEU A 207 7.26 -4.86 -18.39
N PRO A 208 8.39 -4.98 -19.11
CA PRO A 208 8.96 -6.28 -19.44
C PRO A 208 9.41 -7.02 -18.17
N GLY A 209 9.46 -8.35 -18.21
CA GLY A 209 9.85 -9.18 -17.06
C GLY A 209 8.77 -9.38 -15.99
N TYR A 210 7.75 -8.51 -15.92
CA TYR A 210 6.56 -8.75 -15.11
C TYR A 210 5.54 -9.62 -15.86
N ARG A 211 4.88 -10.54 -15.16
CA ARG A 211 3.86 -11.44 -15.74
C ARG A 211 2.57 -11.28 -14.97
N PHE A 212 1.60 -10.62 -15.58
CA PHE A 212 0.26 -10.42 -15.02
C PHE A 212 -0.80 -10.85 -16.01
N PRO A 213 -1.90 -11.49 -15.57
CA PRO A 213 -3.00 -11.84 -16.47
C PRO A 213 -3.61 -10.64 -17.21
N ILE A 214 -3.63 -9.46 -16.58
CA ILE A 214 -4.12 -8.22 -17.21
C ILE A 214 -3.36 -7.83 -18.48
N LYS A 215 -2.15 -8.37 -18.73
CA LYS A 215 -1.40 -8.11 -19.97
C LYS A 215 -2.17 -8.46 -21.24
N GLU A 216 -3.07 -9.43 -21.18
CA GLU A 216 -3.94 -9.77 -22.32
C GLU A 216 -4.84 -8.60 -22.72
N ALA A 217 -5.34 -7.82 -21.75
CA ALA A 217 -6.17 -6.65 -22.01
C ALA A 217 -5.36 -5.41 -22.47
N LEU A 218 -4.02 -5.50 -22.44
CA LEU A 218 -3.10 -4.44 -22.88
C LEU A 218 -2.59 -4.66 -24.32
N LYS A 219 -3.00 -5.73 -25.00
CA LYS A 219 -2.52 -6.05 -26.36
C LYS A 219 -2.82 -4.96 -27.38
N ASP A 220 -4.01 -4.37 -27.28
CA ASP A 220 -4.48 -3.31 -28.17
C ASP A 220 -4.24 -1.91 -27.59
N ALA A 221 -3.48 -1.80 -26.49
CA ALA A 221 -3.25 -0.53 -25.82
C ALA A 221 -2.42 0.43 -26.70
N PRO A 222 -2.82 1.71 -26.79
CA PRO A 222 -2.04 2.72 -27.48
C PRO A 222 -0.62 2.82 -26.91
N ARG A 223 0.36 3.03 -27.80
CA ARG A 223 1.77 3.21 -27.39
C ARG A 223 1.93 4.38 -26.41
N THR A 224 1.13 5.43 -26.56
CA THR A 224 1.12 6.60 -25.65
C THR A 224 0.81 6.17 -24.22
N PHE A 225 -0.27 5.40 -24.02
CA PHE A 225 -0.64 4.86 -22.72
C PHE A 225 0.46 3.97 -22.10
N ILE A 226 1.11 3.14 -22.92
CA ILE A 226 2.22 2.30 -22.45
C ILE A 226 3.41 3.14 -21.99
N LEU A 227 3.77 4.18 -22.75
CA LEU A 227 4.87 5.09 -22.40
C LEU A 227 4.55 5.91 -21.15
N GLU A 228 3.32 6.40 -21.02
CA GLU A 228 2.83 7.09 -19.82
C GLU A 228 2.94 6.19 -18.60
N CYS A 229 2.44 4.95 -18.67
CA CYS A 229 2.58 3.98 -17.57
C CYS A 229 4.04 3.68 -17.23
N GLN A 230 4.93 3.58 -18.23
CA GLN A 230 6.36 3.38 -17.99
C GLN A 230 6.99 4.56 -17.26
N HIS A 231 6.67 5.77 -17.70
CA HIS A 231 7.15 7.01 -17.08
C HIS A 231 6.66 7.14 -15.65
N GLU A 232 5.35 7.04 -15.42
CA GLU A 232 4.74 7.10 -14.10
C GLU A 232 5.31 6.02 -13.16
N CYS A 233 5.52 4.80 -13.66
CA CYS A 233 6.10 3.73 -12.86
C CYS A 233 7.54 4.06 -12.42
N LEU A 234 8.33 4.70 -13.28
CA LEU A 234 9.69 5.13 -12.96
C LEU A 234 9.67 6.25 -11.91
N GLU A 235 8.87 7.30 -12.14
CA GLU A 235 8.74 8.45 -11.23
C GLU A 235 8.38 8.00 -9.80
N HIS A 236 7.39 7.12 -9.64
CA HIS A 236 7.03 6.60 -8.33
C HIS A 236 8.11 5.70 -7.72
N ALA A 237 8.84 4.92 -8.53
CA ALA A 237 9.94 4.10 -8.04
C ALA A 237 11.14 4.95 -7.55
N GLU A 238 11.37 6.11 -8.16
CA GLU A 238 12.42 7.06 -7.77
C GLU A 238 12.04 7.89 -6.55
N ALA A 239 10.75 8.23 -6.42
CA ALA A 239 10.22 8.85 -5.21
C ALA A 239 10.44 7.96 -3.98
N ILE A 240 10.29 6.63 -4.11
CA ILE A 240 10.64 5.66 -3.06
C ILE A 240 12.12 5.79 -2.66
N SER A 241 13.03 5.86 -3.64
CA SER A 241 14.47 6.08 -3.36
C SER A 241 14.74 7.42 -2.69
N THR A 242 13.99 8.46 -3.04
CA THR A 242 14.10 9.80 -2.44
C THR A 242 13.63 9.81 -0.99
N ILE A 243 12.51 9.14 -0.70
CA ILE A 243 12.00 8.96 0.68
C ILE A 243 13.04 8.19 1.52
N LEU A 244 13.62 7.12 0.96
CA LEU A 244 14.66 6.35 1.65
C LEU A 244 15.89 7.19 2.01
N LYS A 245 16.36 8.06 1.12
CA LYS A 245 17.51 8.94 1.39
C LYS A 245 17.29 9.81 2.63
N ARG A 246 16.05 10.20 2.91
CA ARG A 246 15.66 10.91 4.14
C ARG A 246 15.53 9.96 5.32
N ALA A 247 14.87 8.81 5.14
CA ALA A 247 14.67 7.82 6.20
C ALA A 247 15.98 7.40 6.87
N ILE A 248 17.02 7.13 6.05
CA ILE A 248 18.33 6.70 6.54
C ILE A 248 19.00 7.75 7.46
N GLN A 249 18.68 9.04 7.31
CA GLN A 249 19.21 10.10 8.17
C GLN A 249 18.69 10.01 9.61
N HIS A 250 17.54 9.37 9.81
CA HIS A 250 16.96 9.15 11.14
C HIS A 250 17.37 7.80 11.77
N GLY A 251 18.11 6.95 11.04
CA GLY A 251 18.54 5.64 11.50
C GLY A 251 17.56 4.51 11.20
N PRO A 252 17.83 3.29 11.71
CA PRO A 252 17.04 2.09 11.38
C PRO A 252 15.59 2.14 11.86
N GLU A 253 15.31 2.90 12.92
CA GLU A 253 13.97 3.10 13.46
C GLU A 253 12.97 3.72 12.46
N ALA A 254 13.45 4.39 11.40
CA ALA A 254 12.58 4.93 10.36
C ALA A 254 12.05 3.87 9.37
N LEU A 255 12.62 2.66 9.39
CA LEU A 255 12.30 1.56 8.46
C LEU A 255 11.95 0.26 9.21
N ASP A 256 11.55 0.38 10.48
CA ASP A 256 11.20 -0.73 11.35
C ASP A 256 9.73 -1.16 11.15
N ASP A 257 9.40 -1.54 9.91
CA ASP A 257 8.07 -1.99 9.52
C ASP A 257 8.16 -3.09 8.44
N PRO A 258 7.13 -3.93 8.30
CA PRO A 258 7.17 -5.07 7.38
C PRO A 258 7.06 -4.69 5.88
N ILE A 259 6.70 -3.45 5.53
CA ILE A 259 6.45 -3.05 4.14
C ILE A 259 7.62 -2.30 3.50
N SER A 260 8.40 -1.52 4.27
CA SER A 260 9.52 -0.73 3.76
C SER A 260 10.49 -1.54 2.91
N GLY A 261 10.99 -2.67 3.42
CA GLY A 261 11.91 -3.53 2.66
C GLY A 261 11.33 -4.05 1.33
N VAL A 262 10.02 -4.31 1.28
CA VAL A 262 9.34 -4.73 0.05
C VAL A 262 9.25 -3.58 -0.95
N CYS A 263 8.89 -2.37 -0.50
CA CYS A 263 8.85 -1.17 -1.34
C CYS A 263 10.24 -0.88 -1.96
N LEU A 264 11.30 -1.00 -1.16
CA LEU A 264 12.67 -0.78 -1.63
C LEU A 264 13.10 -1.85 -2.64
N TYR A 265 12.76 -3.12 -2.40
CA TYR A 265 13.04 -4.20 -3.35
C TYR A 265 12.29 -4.01 -4.68
N GLU A 266 10.98 -3.76 -4.63
CA GLU A 266 10.17 -3.63 -5.84
C GLU A 266 10.55 -2.39 -6.65
N SER A 267 10.79 -1.25 -6.00
CA SER A 267 11.30 -0.05 -6.70
C SER A 267 12.67 -0.28 -7.35
N THR A 268 13.59 -0.98 -6.67
CA THR A 268 14.89 -1.37 -7.25
C THR A 268 14.69 -2.19 -8.52
N LYS A 269 13.81 -3.19 -8.47
CA LYS A 269 13.54 -4.07 -9.61
C LYS A 269 12.93 -3.30 -10.79
N ILE A 270 12.00 -2.38 -10.52
CA ILE A 270 11.41 -1.50 -11.55
C ILE A 270 12.50 -0.66 -12.22
N GLN A 271 13.32 0.03 -11.43
CA GLN A 271 14.38 0.90 -11.96
C GLN A 271 15.41 0.12 -12.80
N VAL A 272 15.81 -1.09 -12.37
CA VAL A 272 16.70 -1.96 -13.14
C VAL A 272 16.06 -2.40 -14.46
N ILE A 273 14.77 -2.78 -14.45
CA ILE A 273 14.06 -3.22 -15.66
C ILE A 273 13.90 -2.07 -16.65
N ILE A 274 13.46 -0.91 -16.18
CA ILE A 274 13.26 0.27 -17.02
C ILE A 274 14.59 0.74 -17.59
N GLY A 275 15.62 0.89 -16.73
CA GLY A 275 16.97 1.17 -17.19
C GLY A 275 17.35 0.22 -18.31
N ARG A 276 17.36 -1.09 -18.07
CA ARG A 276 17.77 -2.09 -19.08
C ARG A 276 17.00 -2.00 -20.39
N SER A 277 15.70 -1.77 -20.32
CA SER A 277 14.83 -1.65 -21.49
C SER A 277 15.12 -0.40 -22.32
N CYS A 278 15.65 0.64 -21.68
CA CYS A 278 15.93 1.94 -22.27
C CYS A 278 17.44 2.17 -22.57
N SER A 279 18.32 1.19 -22.29
CA SER A 279 19.78 1.23 -22.58
C SER A 279 20.14 1.43 -24.05
N ALA A 280 19.17 1.34 -24.96
CA ALA A 280 19.36 1.66 -26.37
C ALA A 280 19.20 3.16 -26.69
N GLY A 281 18.88 4.03 -25.71
CA GLY A 281 18.65 5.46 -25.98
C GLY A 281 18.57 6.43 -24.79
N LEU A 282 18.84 6.01 -23.54
CA LEU A 282 18.89 6.94 -22.39
C LEU A 282 20.21 7.73 -22.34
N PRO A 283 20.15 9.04 -22.01
CA PRO A 283 21.32 9.83 -21.62
C PRO A 283 22.11 9.17 -20.47
N ILE A 284 23.43 9.38 -20.44
CA ILE A 284 24.33 8.83 -19.40
C ILE A 284 23.93 9.32 -18.00
N GLU A 285 23.45 10.55 -17.87
CA GLU A 285 23.02 11.13 -16.58
C GLU A 285 21.82 10.40 -15.96
N ASP A 286 20.89 9.89 -16.78
CA ASP A 286 19.76 9.09 -16.32
C ASP A 286 20.20 7.74 -15.75
N TRP A 287 21.29 7.18 -16.30
CA TRP A 287 21.85 5.91 -15.86
C TRP A 287 22.54 6.00 -14.51
N ASP A 288 23.37 7.02 -14.31
CA ASP A 288 24.03 7.26 -13.03
C ASP A 288 23.01 7.52 -11.92
N ARG A 289 21.94 8.25 -12.24
CA ARG A 289 20.81 8.50 -11.34
C ARG A 289 20.09 7.20 -10.95
N ILE A 290 19.73 6.36 -11.92
CA ILE A 290 19.11 5.05 -11.67
C ILE A 290 20.04 4.16 -10.84
N LEU A 291 21.32 4.09 -11.20
CA LEU A 291 22.29 3.27 -10.47
C LEU A 291 22.47 3.74 -9.02
N GLY A 292 22.56 5.06 -8.81
CA GLY A 292 22.64 5.66 -7.48
C GLY A 292 21.42 5.33 -6.62
N ASN A 293 20.22 5.36 -7.21
CA ASN A 293 18.99 4.95 -6.54
C ASN A 293 18.97 3.46 -6.21
N VAL A 294 19.37 2.59 -7.15
CA VAL A 294 19.48 1.13 -6.93
C VAL A 294 20.45 0.83 -5.77
N VAL A 295 21.63 1.43 -5.77
CA VAL A 295 22.61 1.26 -4.68
C VAL A 295 22.03 1.73 -3.35
N THR A 296 21.33 2.85 -3.34
CA THR A 296 20.68 3.38 -2.14
C THR A 296 19.62 2.41 -1.61
N ASN A 297 18.73 1.94 -2.48
CA ASN A 297 17.66 1.02 -2.11
C ASN A 297 18.20 -0.30 -1.57
N LEU A 298 19.26 -0.86 -2.18
CA LEU A 298 19.89 -2.09 -1.73
C LEU A 298 20.46 -1.97 -0.31
N LYS A 299 21.04 -0.82 0.05
CA LYS A 299 21.47 -0.54 1.43
C LYS A 299 20.28 -0.51 2.41
N GLY A 300 19.18 0.11 2.00
CA GLY A 300 17.96 0.12 2.82
C GLY A 300 17.32 -1.26 2.98
N VAL A 301 17.33 -2.09 1.93
CA VAL A 301 16.86 -3.49 2.01
C VAL A 301 17.70 -4.30 3.00
N ASP A 302 19.02 -4.16 2.94
CA ASP A 302 19.93 -4.83 3.87
C ASP A 302 19.62 -4.44 5.32
N GLN A 303 19.43 -3.14 5.57
CA GLN A 303 19.05 -2.60 6.88
C GLN A 303 17.70 -3.16 7.39
N CYS A 304 16.67 -3.22 6.54
CA CYS A 304 15.40 -3.85 6.92
C CYS A 304 15.58 -5.34 7.24
N CYS A 305 16.45 -6.04 6.51
CA CYS A 305 16.70 -7.47 6.65
C CYS A 305 17.48 -7.82 7.93
N THR A 306 18.43 -6.98 8.35
CA THR A 306 19.20 -7.16 9.58
C THR A 306 18.37 -6.98 10.85
N HIS A 307 17.34 -6.12 10.80
CA HIS A 307 16.48 -5.85 11.97
C HIS A 307 15.29 -6.81 12.07
N LEU A 308 14.70 -7.23 10.95
CA LEU A 308 13.49 -8.07 10.97
C LEU A 308 13.80 -9.58 11.02
N GLY A 309 15.02 -10.03 10.73
CA GLY A 309 15.38 -11.46 10.74
C GLY A 309 14.87 -12.27 9.53
N TRP A 310 14.24 -11.63 8.54
CA TRP A 310 13.71 -12.26 7.31
C TRP A 310 14.71 -12.22 6.12
N GLY A 311 16.00 -11.99 6.39
CA GLY A 311 16.96 -11.47 5.40
C GLY A 311 17.53 -12.40 4.32
N ILE A 312 17.22 -13.69 4.28
CA ILE A 312 18.00 -14.62 3.43
C ILE A 312 17.42 -14.79 2.01
N LEU A 313 16.11 -14.58 1.81
CA LEU A 313 15.45 -14.86 0.52
C LEU A 313 15.34 -13.65 -0.43
N LEU A 314 15.35 -12.41 0.10
CA LEU A 314 15.20 -11.18 -0.69
C LEU A 314 16.54 -10.74 -1.31
N VAL A 315 17.63 -10.76 -0.54
CA VAL A 315 18.97 -10.35 -0.98
C VAL A 315 19.57 -11.33 -1.99
N SER A 316 19.29 -12.63 -1.85
CA SER A 316 19.79 -13.68 -2.76
C SER A 316 19.22 -13.54 -4.18
N LYS A 317 17.96 -13.12 -4.35
CA LYS A 317 17.35 -12.93 -5.67
C LYS A 317 17.86 -11.68 -6.41
N LEU A 318 18.32 -10.65 -5.70
CA LEU A 318 18.85 -9.42 -6.32
C LEU A 318 20.26 -9.59 -6.89
N ARG A 319 21.10 -10.42 -6.28
CA ARG A 319 22.46 -10.69 -6.80
C ARG A 319 22.44 -11.28 -8.22
N TYR A 320 21.40 -12.03 -8.58
CA TYR A 320 21.22 -12.57 -9.93
C TYR A 320 20.70 -11.54 -10.95
N LEU A 321 20.20 -10.39 -10.51
CA LEU A 321 19.71 -9.33 -11.39
C LEU A 321 20.74 -8.25 -11.66
N VAL A 322 21.76 -8.10 -10.82
CA VAL A 322 22.78 -7.03 -10.95
C VAL A 322 24.10 -7.55 -11.57
N CYS A 323 24.39 -8.84 -11.47
CA CYS A 323 25.41 -9.52 -12.26
C CYS A 323 24.87 -9.92 -13.64
#